data_AF-A0A0A2AEV3-F1
#
_entry.id   AF-A0A0A2AEV3-F1
#
_cell.length_a   1.000
_cell.length_b   1.000
_cell.length_c   1.000
_cell.angle_alpha   90.00
_cell.angle_beta   90.00
_cell.angle_gamma   90.00
#
_symmetry.space_group_name_H-M   'P 1'
#
loop_
_entity.id
_entity.type
_entity.pdbx_description
1 polymer ?
#
loop_
_entity_poly.entity_id
_entity_poly.type
_entity_poly.pdbx_seq_one_letter_code
_entity_poly.pdbx_strand_id
1 'polypeptide(L)'
;MTMTNILLILFFAFILLFFYSKQNRGLAQKKTISPTYVPFLKEQEFNPDISTDNWDLHKLRLDKFKRSQYKGLTFFVSSENKIYYLSEEGDKVYC
;
A
#
# COMPACT_ATOMS: atom_id res chain seq x y z
N MET A 1 9.02 -52.95 -25.20
CA MET A 1 9.44 -52.03 -24.11
C MET A 1 9.97 -52.91 -22.98
N THR A 2 11.27 -52.91 -22.73
CA THR A 2 11.87 -53.75 -21.68
C THR A 2 11.59 -53.16 -20.29
N MET A 3 11.56 -53.97 -19.24
CA MET A 3 11.34 -53.52 -17.85
C MET A 3 12.27 -52.36 -17.45
N THR A 4 13.49 -52.34 -18.00
CA THR A 4 14.46 -51.25 -17.84
C THR A 4 14.00 -49.92 -18.44
N ASN A 5 13.33 -49.94 -19.58
CA ASN A 5 12.82 -48.72 -20.22
C ASN A 5 11.64 -48.13 -19.43
N ILE A 6 10.81 -48.98 -18.84
CA ILE A 6 9.71 -48.55 -17.95
C ILE A 6 10.29 -47.89 -16.70
N LEU A 7 11.33 -48.49 -16.10
CA LEU A 7 11.99 -47.95 -14.91
C LEU A 7 12.63 -46.58 -15.18
N LEU A 8 13.29 -46.41 -16.34
CA LEU A 8 13.89 -45.15 -16.76
C LEU A 8 12.85 -44.05 -16.97
N ILE A 9 11.72 -44.36 -17.59
CA ILE A 9 10.63 -43.40 -17.81
C ILE A 9 10.02 -42.93 -16.48
N LEU A 10 9.81 -43.85 -15.54
CA LEU A 10 9.34 -43.50 -14.20
C LEU A 10 10.34 -42.63 -13.45
N PHE A 11 11.64 -42.90 -13.58
CA PHE A 11 12.70 -42.09 -12.97
C PHE A 11 12.70 -40.64 -13.50
N PHE A 12 12.63 -40.46 -14.83
CA PHE A 12 12.55 -39.12 -15.41
C PHE A 12 11.25 -38.38 -15.05
N ALA A 13 10.12 -39.09 -14.99
CA ALA A 13 8.84 -38.52 -14.55
C ALA A 13 8.92 -38.02 -13.10
N PHE A 14 9.55 -38.77 -12.20
CA PHE A 14 9.77 -38.36 -10.81
C PHE A 14 10.65 -37.12 -10.68
N ILE A 15 11.72 -37.03 -11.48
CA ILE A 15 12.60 -35.85 -11.51
C ILE A 15 11.82 -34.61 -11.96
N LEU A 16 11.03 -34.71 -13.03
CA LEU A 16 10.20 -33.60 -13.51
C LEU A 16 9.19 -33.16 -12.44
N LEU A 17 8.55 -34.10 -11.75
CA LEU A 17 7.59 -33.82 -10.68
C LEU A 17 8.26 -33.13 -9.47
N PHE A 18 9.48 -33.55 -9.13
CA PHE A 18 10.29 -32.91 -8.09
C PHE A 18 10.64 -31.47 -8.44
N PHE A 19 11.11 -31.20 -9.67
CA PHE A 19 11.40 -29.84 -10.14
C PHE A 19 10.15 -28.95 -10.20
N TYR A 20 9.01 -29.49 -10.66
CA TYR A 20 7.74 -28.77 -10.71
C TYR A 20 7.25 -28.37 -9.30
N SER A 21 7.37 -29.29 -8.33
CA SER A 21 7.01 -29.02 -6.93
C SER A 21 7.92 -27.96 -6.29
N LYS A 22 9.22 -27.95 -6.64
CA LYS A 22 10.20 -26.96 -6.17
C LYS A 22 9.92 -25.57 -6.73
N GLN A 23 9.51 -25.47 -8.00
CA GLN A 23 9.19 -24.21 -8.66
C GLN A 23 7.94 -23.53 -8.06
N ASN A 24 6.91 -24.31 -7.72
CA ASN A 24 5.69 -23.79 -7.09
C ASN A 24 5.89 -23.30 -5.65
N ARG A 25 6.96 -23.72 -4.96
CA ARG A 25 7.35 -23.14 -3.66
C ARG A 25 7.97 -21.75 -3.79
N GLY A 26 8.51 -21.40 -4.97
CA GLY A 26 9.08 -20.08 -5.26
C GLY A 26 8.06 -19.02 -5.68
N LEU A 27 6.88 -19.42 -6.16
CA LEU A 27 5.79 -18.50 -6.53
C LEU A 27 4.82 -18.17 -5.40
N ALA A 28 4.81 -18.99 -4.33
CA ALA A 28 4.16 -18.64 -3.07
C ALA A 28 5.03 -17.68 -2.23
N GLN A 29 5.83 -16.83 -2.87
CA GLN A 29 6.21 -15.56 -2.28
C GLN A 29 4.92 -14.75 -2.14
N LYS A 30 4.20 -15.00 -1.02
CA LYS A 30 3.38 -13.97 -0.39
C LYS A 30 4.17 -12.69 -0.57
N LYS A 31 3.58 -11.73 -1.28
CA LYS A 31 4.07 -10.36 -1.32
C LYS A 31 4.20 -9.97 0.15
N THR A 32 5.40 -10.14 0.71
CA THR A 32 5.68 -9.85 2.10
C THR A 32 5.65 -8.34 2.12
N ILE A 33 4.45 -7.80 2.26
CA ILE A 33 4.27 -6.42 2.62
C ILE A 33 5.00 -6.35 3.95
N SER A 34 6.22 -5.80 3.91
CA SER A 34 7.04 -5.64 5.10
C SER A 34 6.14 -5.03 6.18
N PRO A 35 6.16 -5.52 7.42
CA PRO A 35 5.36 -4.94 8.49
C PRO A 35 5.69 -3.46 8.73
N THR A 36 6.77 -2.91 8.13
CA THR A 36 7.07 -1.46 8.09
C THR A 36 6.31 -0.70 6.99
N TYR A 37 5.95 -1.35 5.89
CA TYR A 37 5.24 -0.71 4.77
C TYR A 37 3.77 -0.42 5.11
N VAL A 38 3.10 -1.30 5.88
CA VAL A 38 1.69 -1.07 6.29
C VAL A 38 1.55 0.13 7.25
N PRO A 39 2.40 0.30 8.28
CA PRO A 39 2.45 1.51 9.11
C PRO A 39 2.75 2.76 8.30
N PHE A 40 3.72 2.72 7.38
CA PHE A 40 4.07 3.87 6.55
C PHE A 40 2.89 4.34 5.67
N LEU A 41 2.20 3.40 5.01
CA LEU A 41 1.02 3.73 4.23
C LEU A 41 -0.10 4.31 5.09
N LYS A 42 -0.30 3.79 6.30
CA LYS A 42 -1.29 4.34 7.23
C LYS A 42 -0.89 5.74 7.70
N GLU A 43 0.38 5.99 8.00
CA GLU A 43 0.88 7.32 8.35
C GLU A 43 0.68 8.33 7.22
N GLN A 44 0.95 7.91 5.98
CA GLN A 44 0.74 8.75 4.81
C GLN A 44 -0.75 9.01 4.56
N GLU A 45 -1.61 7.99 4.65
CA GLU A 45 -3.06 8.12 4.44
C GLU A 45 -3.69 9.13 5.41
N PHE A 46 -3.22 9.16 6.65
CA PHE A 46 -3.70 10.08 7.68
C PHE A 46 -2.88 11.36 7.83
N ASN A 47 -1.88 11.62 6.97
CA ASN A 47 -1.09 12.84 7.03
C ASN A 47 -1.97 14.06 6.66
N PRO A 48 -2.16 15.04 7.57
CA PRO A 48 -2.95 16.24 7.32
C PRO A 48 -2.28 17.23 6.37
N ASP A 49 -1.03 17.03 5.95
CA ASP A 49 -0.34 17.93 5.03
C ASP A 49 -0.48 17.50 3.55
N ILE A 50 -1.23 16.44 3.24
CA ILE A 50 -1.35 15.87 1.88
C ILE A 50 -2.70 16.18 1.24
N SER A 51 -2.68 16.86 0.10
CA SER A 51 -3.89 17.32 -0.59
C SER A 51 -5.03 16.30 -0.68
N THR A 52 -6.24 16.69 -0.25
CA THR A 52 -7.44 15.85 -0.44
C THR A 52 -8.70 16.65 -0.79
N ASP A 53 -9.54 16.05 -1.62
CA ASP A 53 -10.89 16.47 -1.96
C ASP A 53 -11.97 15.74 -1.13
N ASN A 54 -11.56 14.74 -0.33
CA ASN A 54 -12.44 13.97 0.53
C ASN A 54 -12.57 14.62 1.91
N TRP A 55 -13.75 15.17 2.16
CA TRP A 55 -14.11 15.85 3.39
C TRP A 55 -14.03 14.98 4.65
N ASP A 56 -14.46 13.73 4.56
CA ASP A 56 -14.45 12.81 5.69
C ASP A 56 -13.01 12.41 6.04
N LEU A 57 -12.19 12.17 5.01
CA LEU A 57 -10.77 11.90 5.21
C LEU A 57 -10.06 13.10 5.84
N HIS A 58 -10.34 14.32 5.38
CA HIS A 58 -9.78 15.53 5.96
C HIS A 58 -10.14 15.68 7.45
N LYS A 59 -11.42 15.50 7.81
CA LYS A 59 -11.86 15.53 9.22
C LYS A 59 -11.17 14.46 10.07
N LEU A 60 -11.07 13.24 9.55
CA LEU A 60 -10.38 12.14 10.23
C LEU A 60 -8.89 12.42 10.46
N ARG A 61 -8.22 13.06 9.49
CA ARG A 61 -6.82 13.48 9.61
C ARG A 61 -6.64 14.48 10.75
N LEU A 62 -7.47 15.52 10.81
CA LEU A 62 -7.44 16.52 11.89
C LEU A 62 -7.75 15.93 13.28
N ASP A 63 -8.66 14.96 13.34
CA ASP A 63 -9.01 14.31 14.61
C ASP A 63 -7.87 13.44 15.13
N LYS A 64 -7.35 12.54 14.29
CA LYS A 64 -6.26 11.62 14.64
C LYS A 64 -4.94 12.34 14.91
N PHE A 65 -4.58 13.34 14.10
CA PHE A 65 -3.31 14.05 14.26
C PHE A 65 -3.46 15.20 15.26
N LYS A 66 -3.27 14.88 16.55
CA LYS A 66 -3.24 15.89 17.63
C LYS A 66 -2.23 17.02 17.39
N ARG A 67 -1.17 16.79 16.58
CA ARG A 67 -0.13 17.77 16.22
C ARG A 67 -0.35 18.43 14.84
N SER A 68 -1.49 18.21 14.19
CA SER A 68 -1.75 18.90 12.92
C SER A 68 -1.73 20.41 13.15
N GLN A 69 -0.92 21.11 12.37
CA GLN A 69 -0.87 22.58 12.35
C GLN A 69 -2.21 23.22 11.97
N TYR A 70 -3.09 22.47 11.30
CA TYR A 70 -4.38 22.94 10.82
C TYR A 70 -5.53 22.72 11.82
N LYS A 71 -5.27 22.07 12.96
CA LYS A 71 -6.32 21.73 13.92
C LYS A 71 -6.94 22.98 14.55
N GLY A 72 -8.25 23.14 14.36
CA GLY A 72 -9.00 24.30 14.86
C GLY A 72 -8.89 25.55 14.00
N LEU A 73 -8.20 25.49 12.87
CA LEU A 73 -8.17 26.57 11.89
C LEU A 73 -9.43 26.54 11.01
N THR A 74 -9.80 27.72 10.50
CA THR A 74 -10.82 27.83 9.45
C THR A 74 -10.19 27.42 8.12
N PHE A 75 -10.86 26.53 7.40
CA PHE A 75 -10.47 26.11 6.06
C PHE A 75 -11.50 26.58 5.03
N PHE A 76 -11.08 26.55 3.78
CA PHE A 76 -11.87 26.96 2.62
C PHE A 76 -11.81 25.88 1.55
N VAL A 77 -12.68 26.02 0.55
CA VAL A 77 -12.85 25.05 -0.53
C VAL A 77 -12.64 25.78 -1.85
N SER A 78 -11.74 25.27 -2.69
CA SER A 78 -11.48 25.85 -4.00
C SER A 78 -12.58 25.48 -5.01
N SER A 79 -12.54 26.11 -6.19
CA SER A 79 -13.40 25.74 -7.33
C SER A 79 -13.22 24.29 -7.79
N GLU A 80 -12.09 23.66 -7.44
CA GLU A 80 -11.78 22.25 -7.73
C GLU A 80 -12.14 21.33 -6.56
N ASN A 81 -12.90 21.82 -5.58
CA ASN A 81 -13.29 21.08 -4.36
C ASN A 81 -12.10 20.64 -3.49
N LYS A 82 -10.95 21.31 -3.62
CA LYS A 82 -9.77 21.07 -2.77
C LYS A 82 -9.85 21.91 -1.51
N ILE A 83 -9.44 21.33 -0.39
CA ILE A 83 -9.40 22.00 0.90
C ILE A 83 -8.12 22.82 1.01
N TYR A 84 -8.23 24.07 1.44
CA TYR A 84 -7.07 24.94 1.65
C TYR A 84 -7.23 25.84 2.87
N TYR A 85 -6.08 26.28 3.37
CA TYR A 85 -5.92 27.22 4.47
C TYR A 85 -5.28 28.51 3.95
N LEU A 86 -5.39 29.58 4.73
CA LEU A 86 -4.64 30.80 4.48
C LEU A 86 -3.42 30.82 5.42
N SER A 87 -2.24 31.09 4.87
CA SER A 87 -1.05 31.35 5.68
C SER A 87 -1.17 32.69 6.41
N GLU A 88 -0.20 33.01 7.27
CA GLU A 88 -0.13 34.32 7.93
C GLU A 88 -0.03 35.47 6.91
N GLU A 89 0.61 35.22 5.77
CA GLU A 89 0.74 36.15 4.64
C GLU A 89 -0.51 36.21 3.75
N GLY A 90 -1.50 35.33 3.99
CA GLY A 90 -2.73 35.24 3.21
C GLY A 90 -2.63 34.35 1.97
N ASP A 91 -1.54 33.59 1.81
CA ASP A 91 -1.36 32.68 0.69
C ASP A 91 -2.19 31.40 0.88
N LYS A 92 -2.68 30.85 -0.24
CA LYS A 92 -3.43 29.59 -0.23
C LYS A 92 -2.48 28.40 -0.04
N VAL A 93 -2.63 27.69 1.07
CA VAL A 93 -1.90 26.46 1.36
C VAL A 93 -2.86 25.28 1.31
N TYR A 94 -2.63 24.36 0.38
CA TYR A 94 -3.52 23.23 0.18
C TYR A 94 -3.17 22.09 1.15
N CYS A 95 -4.22 21.59 1.79
CA CYS A 95 -4.20 20.43 2.66
C CYS A 95 -4.80 19.24 1.97
#